data_AF-B6QD31-F1
#
_entry.id   AF-B6QD31-F1
#
_cell.length_a   1.000
_cell.length_b   1.000
_cell.length_c   1.000
_cell.angle_alpha   90.00
_cell.angle_beta   90.00
_cell.angle_gamma   90.00
#
_symmetry.space_group_name_H-M   'P 1'
#
loop_
_entity.id
_entity.type
_entity.pdbx_description
1 polymer ?
#
loop_
_entity_poly.entity_id
_entity_poly.type
_entity_poly.pdbx_seq_one_letter_code
_entity_poly.pdbx_strand_id
1 'polypeptide(L)'
;MCRPELRFYKYLLDSPRTQSCQAIFVERNKENTLAALSLGAHGIVCNSHETLERGLLSVVGDQIERRFAFLTKSLKKMHSVTNNGLIVRDNFSQLLIYEMMEVESLVDLEPRDKTWNFLIASRSGGVS
;
A
#
# COMPACT_ATOMS: atom_id res chain seq x y z
N MET A 1 18.79 -18.40 14.83
CA MET A 1 17.84 -17.83 13.86
C MET A 1 16.68 -17.25 14.64
N CYS A 2 16.41 -15.96 14.49
CA CYS A 2 15.30 -15.28 15.15
C CYS A 2 14.63 -14.27 14.21
N ARG A 3 13.40 -13.88 14.51
CA ARG A 3 12.75 -12.74 13.83
C ARG A 3 13.52 -11.45 14.19
N PRO A 4 13.70 -10.47 13.27
CA PRO A 4 13.16 -10.37 11.91
C PRO A 4 14.10 -10.93 10.81
N GLU A 5 15.08 -11.79 11.12
CA GLU A 5 16.06 -12.26 10.12
C GLU A 5 15.37 -12.92 8.92
N LEU A 6 15.68 -12.48 7.70
CA LEU A 6 15.08 -13.01 6.47
C LEU A 6 15.20 -14.55 6.35
N ARG A 7 16.31 -15.10 6.84
CA ARG A 7 16.58 -16.55 6.82
C ARG A 7 15.58 -17.34 7.67
N PHE A 8 15.04 -16.75 8.74
CA PHE A 8 13.99 -17.37 9.55
C PHE A 8 12.72 -17.56 8.73
N TYR A 9 12.28 -16.52 8.02
CA TYR A 9 11.08 -16.59 7.18
C TYR A 9 11.28 -17.46 5.95
N LYS A 10 12.47 -17.42 5.35
CA LYS A 10 12.82 -18.31 4.24
C LYS A 10 12.74 -19.79 4.67
N TYR A 11 13.26 -20.13 5.84
CA TYR A 11 13.13 -21.50 6.39
C TYR A 11 11.67 -21.94 6.55
N LEU A 12 10.77 -21.06 7.00
CA LEU A 12 9.34 -21.37 7.13
C LEU A 12 8.66 -21.55 5.76
N LEU A 13 9.04 -20.72 4.78
CA LEU A 13 8.43 -20.70 3.45
C LEU A 13 8.99 -21.76 2.50
N ASP A 14 10.23 -22.20 2.68
CA ASP A 14 10.85 -23.29 1.91
C ASP A 14 10.34 -24.68 2.36
N SER A 15 9.41 -24.74 3.33
CA SER A 15 8.81 -26.01 3.73
C SER A 15 7.92 -26.57 2.61
N PRO A 16 7.95 -27.89 2.33
CA PRO A 16 7.22 -28.49 1.21
C PRO A 16 5.69 -28.38 1.32
N ARG A 17 5.17 -27.85 2.43
CA ARG A 17 3.74 -27.68 2.70
C ARG A 17 3.25 -26.26 2.47
N THR A 18 4.11 -25.32 2.07
CA THR A 18 3.76 -23.91 2.00
C THR A 18 4.35 -23.28 0.76
N GLN A 19 3.51 -22.85 -0.17
CA GLN A 19 3.93 -21.89 -1.19
C GLN A 19 3.92 -20.50 -0.56
N SER A 20 4.98 -19.72 -0.76
CA SER A 20 5.10 -18.40 -0.13
C SER A 20 3.92 -17.50 -0.45
N CYS A 21 3.44 -17.51 -1.70
CA CYS A 21 2.26 -16.77 -2.16
C CYS A 21 0.92 -17.21 -1.53
N GLN A 22 0.89 -18.31 -0.78
CA GLN A 22 -0.30 -18.82 -0.09
C GLN A 22 -0.22 -18.67 1.43
N ALA A 23 0.89 -18.15 1.96
CA ALA A 23 1.10 -17.97 3.40
C ALA A 23 0.64 -16.58 3.87
N ILE A 24 -0.05 -16.53 5.01
CA ILE A 24 -0.42 -15.29 5.71
C ILE A 24 0.30 -15.24 7.05
N PHE A 25 1.17 -14.24 7.23
CA PHE A 25 1.85 -13.96 8.49
C PHE A 25 1.11 -12.87 9.26
N VAL A 26 0.68 -13.19 10.47
CA VAL A 26 0.05 -12.24 11.41
C VAL A 26 1.04 -11.90 12.50
N GLU A 27 1.46 -10.63 12.58
CA GLU A 27 2.53 -10.17 13.47
C GLU A 27 2.18 -8.84 14.12
N ARG A 28 2.70 -8.59 15.34
CA ARG A 28 2.56 -7.27 16.01
C ARG A 28 3.61 -6.26 15.56
N ASN A 29 4.81 -6.75 15.22
CA ASN A 29 5.94 -5.91 14.83
C ASN A 29 5.97 -5.72 13.30
N LYS A 30 6.11 -4.46 12.86
CA LYS A 30 6.13 -4.10 11.43
C LYS A 30 7.32 -4.68 10.67
N GLU A 31 8.50 -4.73 11.27
CA GLU A 31 9.73 -5.27 10.66
C GLU A 31 9.60 -6.77 10.39
N ASN A 32 9.01 -7.51 11.34
CA ASN A 32 8.68 -8.93 11.16
C ASN A 32 7.74 -9.13 9.96
N THR A 33 6.71 -8.29 9.84
CA THR A 33 5.77 -8.33 8.72
C THR A 33 6.47 -7.99 7.39
N LEU A 34 7.34 -6.98 7.37
CA LEU A 34 8.10 -6.59 6.17
C LEU A 34 9.04 -7.71 5.68
N ALA A 35 9.72 -8.40 6.61
CA ALA A 35 10.59 -9.52 6.26
C ALA A 35 9.79 -10.64 5.55
N ALA A 36 8.61 -11.00 6.05
CA ALA A 36 7.74 -11.99 5.40
C ALA A 36 7.23 -11.51 4.02
N LEU A 37 6.78 -10.25 3.90
CA LEU A 37 6.32 -9.66 2.64
C LEU A 37 7.40 -9.70 1.55
N SER A 38 8.66 -9.45 1.92
CA SER A 38 9.79 -9.45 0.97
C SER A 38 10.06 -10.81 0.30
N LEU A 39 9.50 -11.89 0.86
CA LEU A 39 9.59 -13.25 0.31
C LEU A 39 8.32 -13.68 -0.47
N GLY A 40 7.42 -12.74 -0.73
CA GLY A 40 6.19 -12.98 -1.49
C GLY A 40 5.03 -13.53 -0.68
N ALA A 41 5.14 -13.55 0.66
CA ALA A 41 4.02 -13.90 1.53
C ALA A 41 3.07 -12.73 1.76
N HIS A 42 1.86 -13.00 2.23
CA HIS A 42 0.96 -11.98 2.75
C HIS A 42 1.32 -11.64 4.21
N GLY A 43 1.27 -10.36 4.56
CA GLY A 43 1.61 -9.87 5.90
C GLY A 43 0.50 -9.00 6.49
N ILE A 44 0.12 -9.27 7.73
CA ILE A 44 -0.87 -8.49 8.50
C ILE A 44 -0.19 -8.00 9.79
N VAL A 45 -0.10 -6.68 9.96
CA VAL A 45 0.26 -6.06 11.24
C VAL A 45 -1.00 -6.02 12.11
N CYS A 46 -1.05 -6.85 13.15
CA CYS A 46 -2.22 -7.01 14.02
C CYS A 46 -1.93 -6.44 15.41
N ASN A 47 -2.62 -5.35 15.75
CA ASN A 47 -2.56 -4.71 17.06
C ASN A 47 -3.92 -4.71 17.79
N SER A 48 -4.99 -5.12 17.09
CA SER A 48 -6.35 -5.25 17.59
C SER A 48 -7.14 -6.27 16.76
N HIS A 49 -8.29 -6.72 17.29
CA HIS A 49 -9.20 -7.60 16.54
C HIS A 49 -9.65 -6.96 15.21
N GLU A 50 -9.97 -5.68 15.21
CA GLU A 50 -10.36 -4.93 14.01
C GLU A 50 -9.25 -4.93 12.94
N THR A 51 -7.99 -4.76 13.34
CA THR A 51 -6.86 -4.80 12.39
C THR A 51 -6.66 -6.19 11.79
N LEU A 52 -6.92 -7.25 12.57
CA LEU A 52 -6.85 -8.63 12.10
C LEU A 52 -7.96 -8.93 11.10
N GLU A 53 -9.20 -8.62 11.47
CA GLU A 53 -10.39 -8.87 10.65
C GLU A 53 -10.26 -8.18 9.29
N ARG A 54 -9.92 -6.89 9.28
CA ARG A 54 -9.68 -6.13 8.06
C ARG A 54 -8.53 -6.68 7.21
N GLY A 55 -7.47 -7.13 7.87
CA GLY A 55 -6.29 -7.75 7.25
C GLY A 55 -6.64 -9.05 6.57
N LEU A 56 -7.35 -9.95 7.26
CA LEU A 56 -7.80 -11.23 6.71
C LEU A 56 -8.75 -11.02 5.53
N LEU A 57 -9.78 -10.17 5.68
CA LEU A 57 -10.68 -9.82 4.59
C LEU A 57 -9.93 -9.20 3.39
N SER A 58 -8.72 -8.66 3.58
CA SER A 58 -7.91 -8.12 2.48
C SER A 58 -7.23 -9.20 1.65
N VAL A 59 -6.99 -10.35 2.27
CA VAL A 59 -6.28 -11.47 1.64
C VAL A 59 -7.28 -12.49 1.09
N VAL A 60 -8.28 -12.87 1.89
CA VAL A 60 -9.25 -13.94 1.54
C VAL A 60 -10.61 -13.45 1.03
N GLY A 61 -10.93 -12.16 1.13
CA GLY A 61 -12.18 -11.61 0.59
C GLY A 61 -12.17 -11.45 -0.93
N ASP A 62 -13.30 -11.04 -1.53
CA ASP A 62 -13.32 -10.63 -2.93
C ASP A 62 -12.44 -9.38 -3.10
N GLN A 63 -11.23 -9.63 -3.61
CA GLN A 63 -10.24 -8.59 -3.78
C GLN A 63 -10.64 -7.61 -4.87
N ILE A 64 -11.40 -8.02 -5.89
CA ILE A 64 -11.77 -7.18 -7.02
C ILE A 64 -12.80 -6.16 -6.57
N GLU A 65 -13.92 -6.63 -6.02
CA GLU A 65 -15.00 -5.75 -5.58
C GLU A 65 -14.50 -4.74 -4.54
N ARG A 66 -13.74 -5.21 -3.56
CA ARG A 66 -13.20 -4.36 -2.49
C ARG A 66 -12.18 -3.35 -3.02
N ARG A 67 -11.31 -3.73 -3.96
CA ARG A 67 -10.36 -2.79 -4.59
C ARG A 67 -11.08 -1.71 -5.36
N PHE A 68 -12.08 -2.06 -6.17
CA PHE A 68 -12.89 -1.08 -6.89
C PHE A 68 -13.66 -0.15 -5.94
N ALA A 69 -14.27 -0.69 -4.88
CA ALA A 69 -14.94 0.13 -3.87
C ALA A 69 -13.97 1.12 -3.20
N PHE A 70 -12.75 0.69 -2.90
CA PHE A 70 -11.70 1.55 -2.36
C PHE A 70 -11.29 2.66 -3.34
N LEU A 71 -11.04 2.32 -4.61
CA LEU A 71 -10.68 3.27 -5.65
C LEU A 71 -11.77 4.33 -5.84
N THR A 72 -13.04 3.90 -5.95
CA THR A 72 -14.19 4.80 -6.06
C THR A 72 -14.32 5.70 -4.84
N LYS A 73 -14.12 5.18 -3.62
CA LYS A 73 -14.19 6.01 -2.40
C LYS A 73 -13.01 7.00 -2.28
N SER A 74 -11.87 6.67 -2.89
CA SER A 74 -10.62 7.42 -2.78
C SER A 74 -10.31 8.27 -4.02
N LEU A 75 -11.30 8.47 -4.90
CA LEU A 75 -11.24 9.35 -6.07
C LEU A 75 -10.50 10.64 -5.76
N LYS A 76 -9.43 10.93 -6.51
CA LYS A 76 -8.61 12.15 -6.39
C LYS A 76 -7.95 12.37 -5.03
N LYS A 77 -7.90 11.35 -4.17
CA LYS A 77 -7.35 11.40 -2.81
C LYS A 77 -6.20 10.42 -2.59
N MET A 78 -5.75 9.74 -3.65
CA MET A 78 -4.68 8.73 -3.59
C MET A 78 -3.29 9.36 -3.56
N HIS A 79 -3.08 10.27 -2.61
CA HIS A 79 -1.79 10.93 -2.39
C HIS A 79 -0.96 10.17 -1.36
N SER A 80 0.36 10.32 -1.46
CA SER A 80 1.28 9.81 -0.45
C SER A 80 1.09 10.54 0.88
N VAL A 81 1.14 9.82 1.99
CA VAL A 81 0.98 10.38 3.34
C VAL A 81 2.18 9.99 4.19
N THR A 82 2.81 10.97 4.83
CA THR A 82 3.94 10.75 5.74
C THR A 82 3.48 10.14 7.06
N ASN A 83 4.43 9.68 7.88
CA ASN A 83 4.14 9.11 9.21
C ASN A 83 3.48 10.11 10.19
N ASN A 84 3.64 11.41 9.98
CA ASN A 84 2.97 12.47 10.74
C ASN A 84 1.68 12.99 10.08
N GLY A 85 1.20 12.32 9.02
CA GLY A 85 -0.08 12.63 8.39
C GLY A 85 -0.04 13.75 7.35
N LEU A 86 1.14 14.26 6.99
CA LEU A 86 1.26 15.26 5.93
C LEU A 86 1.03 14.61 4.57
N ILE A 87 0.13 15.22 3.79
CA ILE A 87 -0.15 14.81 2.42
C ILE A 87 0.93 15.37 1.51
N VAL A 88 1.63 14.49 0.81
CA VAL A 88 2.54 14.84 -0.28
C VAL A 88 1.76 14.73 -1.57
N ARG A 89 1.52 15.88 -2.22
CA ARG A 89 0.90 15.93 -3.55
C ARG A 89 2.01 15.75 -4.59
N ASP A 90 1.81 14.80 -5.49
CA ASP A 90 2.79 14.51 -6.54
C ASP A 90 2.06 13.97 -7.78
N ASN A 91 2.46 14.44 -8.96
CA ASN A 91 1.95 13.92 -10.23
C ASN A 91 2.47 12.52 -10.52
N PHE A 92 3.61 12.13 -9.95
CA PHE A 92 4.26 10.85 -10.24
C PHE A 92 3.38 9.65 -9.87
N SER A 93 2.92 9.58 -8.63
CA SER A 93 2.01 8.53 -8.14
C SER A 93 0.67 8.54 -8.87
N GLN A 94 0.14 9.73 -9.18
CA GLN A 94 -1.09 9.87 -9.95
C GLN A 94 -0.94 9.33 -11.37
N LEU A 95 0.19 9.59 -12.03
CA LEU A 95 0.48 9.05 -13.36
C LEU A 95 0.61 7.52 -13.34
N LEU A 96 1.25 6.93 -12.32
CA LEU A 96 1.32 5.47 -12.19
C LEU A 96 -0.07 4.84 -12.00
N ILE A 97 -0.94 5.50 -11.23
CA ILE A 97 -2.33 5.07 -11.09
C ILE A 97 -3.06 5.18 -12.43
N TYR A 98 -2.87 6.27 -13.17
CA TYR A 98 -3.49 6.47 -14.48
C TYR A 98 -2.99 5.45 -15.51
N GLU A 99 -1.69 5.17 -15.54
CA GLU A 99 -1.09 4.16 -16.43
C GLU A 99 -1.66 2.77 -16.18
N MET A 100 -1.87 2.40 -14.91
CA MET A 100 -2.38 1.07 -14.57
C MET A 100 -3.89 0.92 -14.81
N MET A 101 -4.65 2.01 -14.63
CA MET A 101 -6.12 1.95 -14.61
C MET A 101 -6.78 2.50 -15.87
N GLU A 102 -6.09 3.37 -16.61
CA GLU A 102 -6.60 4.11 -17.78
C GLU A 102 -7.88 4.93 -17.51
N VAL A 103 -8.13 5.30 -16.25
CA VAL A 103 -9.31 6.09 -15.83
C VAL A 103 -8.87 7.45 -15.28
N GLU A 104 -9.06 8.51 -16.05
CA GLU A 104 -8.64 9.87 -15.71
C GLU A 104 -9.37 10.41 -14.46
N SER A 105 -10.64 10.03 -14.26
CA SER A 105 -11.42 10.52 -13.12
C SER A 105 -10.91 10.03 -11.76
N LEU A 106 -10.06 8.99 -11.74
CA LEU A 106 -9.42 8.47 -10.53
C LEU A 106 -8.31 9.38 -10.00
N VAL A 107 -7.66 10.14 -10.87
CA VAL A 107 -6.40 10.82 -10.56
C VAL A 107 -6.57 12.33 -10.39
N ASP A 108 -5.69 12.92 -9.57
CA ASP A 108 -5.62 14.38 -9.35
C ASP A 108 -4.32 14.93 -9.93
N LEU A 109 -4.29 15.09 -11.25
CA LEU A 109 -3.13 15.60 -11.99
C LEU A 109 -3.16 17.14 -12.04
N GLU A 110 -2.00 17.76 -11.80
CA GLU A 110 -1.77 19.18 -12.05
C GLU A 110 -0.81 19.36 -13.23
N PRO A 111 -1.32 19.35 -14.49
CA PRO A 111 -0.51 19.59 -15.66
C PRO A 111 0.00 21.04 -15.67
N ARG A 112 1.17 21.25 -16.29
CA ARG A 112 1.82 22.55 -16.42
C ARG A 112 2.28 22.69 -17.87
N ASP A 113 2.02 23.85 -18.47
CA ASP A 113 2.16 24.08 -19.92
C ASP A 113 3.58 23.86 -20.47
N LYS A 114 4.63 23.94 -19.63
CA LYS A 114 6.03 23.94 -20.07
C LYS A 114 6.91 22.89 -19.41
N THR A 115 6.57 22.40 -18.22
CA THR A 115 7.39 21.46 -17.45
C THR A 115 6.51 20.52 -16.65
N TRP A 116 6.78 19.21 -16.69
CA TRP A 116 6.12 18.27 -15.81
C TRP A 116 6.80 18.25 -14.44
N ASN A 117 6.11 18.76 -13.43
CA ASN A 117 6.58 18.67 -12.05
C ASN A 117 6.08 17.37 -11.43
N PHE A 118 6.99 16.44 -11.15
CA PHE A 118 6.64 15.19 -10.48
C PHE A 118 6.17 15.41 -9.05
N LEU A 119 6.73 16.37 -8.33
CA LEU A 119 6.29 16.80 -7.01
C LEU A 119 5.54 18.13 -7.12
N ILE A 120 4.38 18.21 -6.48
CA ILE A 120 3.57 19.43 -6.43
C ILE A 120 3.78 20.02 -5.04
N ALA A 121 4.49 21.15 -4.95
CA ALA A 121 4.62 21.86 -3.68
C ALA A 121 3.21 22.20 -3.15
N SER A 122 2.98 21.99 -1.84
CA SER A 122 1.71 22.39 -1.22
C SER A 122 1.46 23.86 -1.54
N ARG A 123 0.27 24.21 -2.04
CA ARG A 123 -0.13 25.62 -2.13
C ARG A 123 0.00 26.20 -0.72
N SER A 124 1.04 26.99 -0.48
CA SER A 124 1.09 27.87 0.68
C SER A 124 -0.15 28.73 0.57
N GLY A 125 -1.10 28.58 1.51
CA GLY A 125 -2.28 29.42 1.57
C GLY A 125 -1.82 30.87 1.56
N GLY A 126 -2.00 31.53 0.41
CA GLY A 126 -1.88 32.96 0.33
C GLY A 126 -3.04 33.52 1.13
N VAL A 127 -2.74 34.00 2.34
CA VAL A 127 -3.60 34.95 3.01
C VAL A 127 -3.52 36.23 2.18
N SER A 128 -4.55 36.47 1.38
CA SER A 128 -4.90 37.78 0.85
C SER A 128 -5.64 38.59 1.91
#